data_AF-A0A1T5DRH5-F1
#
_entry.id   AF-A0A1T5DRH5-F1
#
_cell.length_a   1.000
_cell.length_b   1.000
_cell.length_c   1.000
_cell.angle_alpha   90.00
_cell.angle_beta   90.00
_cell.angle_gamma   90.00
#
_symmetry.space_group_name_H-M   'P 1'
#
loop_
_entity.id
_entity.type
_entity.pdbx_description
1 polymer ?
#
loop_
_entity_poly.entity_id
_entity_poly.type
_entity_poly.pdbx_seq_one_letter_code
_entity_poly.pdbx_strand_id
1 'polypeptide(L)'
;MLPLLIRLAVITLIIYVFYKAIRYITDPKRKLDEAYEKGQYYFYDDVKNVRKNFFISYKGALFEGEKYLGTTEDAFEVVTIFVGARDAATLQGFTKKDFVYLQQEILLNYPSAKINWKQPIEKLMHNTSSE
;
A
#
# COMPACT_ATOMS: atom_id res chain seq x y z
N MET A 1 -49.52 9.21 14.76
CA MET A 1 -48.38 8.30 15.04
C MET A 1 -47.64 7.89 13.77
N LEU A 2 -48.30 7.33 12.75
CA LEU A 2 -47.71 6.92 11.46
C LEU A 2 -46.81 7.98 10.74
N PRO A 3 -47.23 9.25 10.56
CA PRO A 3 -46.39 10.24 9.87
C PRO A 3 -45.10 10.59 10.63
N LEU A 4 -45.07 10.41 11.96
CA LEU A 4 -43.90 10.65 12.79
C LEU A 4 -42.89 9.50 12.65
N LEU A 5 -43.38 8.26 12.55
CA LEU A 5 -42.56 7.08 12.25
C LEU A 5 -41.93 7.15 10.85
N ILE A 6 -42.69 7.60 9.84
CA ILE A 6 -42.15 7.78 8.48
C ILE A 6 -41.02 8.83 8.47
N ARG A 7 -41.20 9.95 9.17
CA ARG A 7 -40.15 10.98 9.29
C ARG A 7 -38.89 10.44 9.96
N LEU A 8 -39.03 9.65 11.04
CA LEU A 8 -37.90 9.00 11.72
C LEU A 8 -37.19 7.98 10.82
N ALA A 9 -37.95 7.19 10.05
CA ALA A 9 -37.40 6.23 9.09
C ALA A 9 -36.59 6.93 7.98
N VAL A 10 -37.12 8.02 7.42
CA VAL A 10 -36.42 8.82 6.40
C VAL A 10 -35.14 9.44 6.96
N ILE A 11 -35.17 10.00 8.17
CA ILE A 11 -33.96 10.57 8.81
C ILE A 11 -32.91 9.47 9.02
N THR A 12 -33.32 8.30 9.51
CA THR A 12 -32.42 7.15 9.72
C THR A 12 -31.80 6.69 8.40
N LEU A 13 -32.60 6.63 7.32
CA LEU A 13 -32.12 6.28 5.99
C LEU A 13 -31.09 7.30 5.49
N ILE A 14 -31.35 8.59 5.66
CA ILE A 14 -30.43 9.66 5.28
C ILE A 14 -29.09 9.51 6.03
N ILE A 15 -29.14 9.33 7.36
CA ILE A 15 -27.93 9.11 8.18
C ILE A 15 -27.17 7.87 7.70
N TYR A 16 -27.87 6.79 7.39
CA TYR A 16 -27.27 5.55 6.89
C TYR A 16 -26.56 5.76 5.54
N VAL A 17 -27.19 6.47 4.61
CA VAL A 17 -26.61 6.79 3.30
C VAL A 17 -25.36 7.66 3.47
N PHE A 18 -25.41 8.70 4.32
CA PHE A 18 -24.24 9.52 4.61
C PHE A 18 -23.11 8.71 5.25
N TYR A 19 -23.41 7.84 6.22
CA TYR A 19 -22.43 6.95 6.83
C TYR A 19 -21.73 6.06 5.79
N LYS A 20 -22.52 5.43 4.91
CA LYS A 20 -22.01 4.61 3.80
C LYS A 20 -21.17 5.44 2.83
N ALA A 21 -21.62 6.63 2.45
CA ALA A 21 -20.92 7.51 1.52
C ALA A 21 -19.56 7.96 2.08
N ILE A 22 -19.52 8.41 3.34
CA ILE A 22 -18.27 8.79 4.01
C ILE A 22 -17.34 7.58 4.03
N ARG A 23 -17.81 6.43 4.53
CA ARG A 23 -17.00 5.20 4.62
C ARG A 23 -16.45 4.78 3.26
N TYR A 24 -17.25 4.92 2.19
CA TYR A 24 -16.86 4.61 0.82
C TYR A 24 -15.81 5.58 0.27
N ILE A 25 -15.98 6.89 0.47
CA ILE A 25 -15.02 7.90 -0.01
C ILE A 25 -13.71 7.84 0.79
N THR A 26 -13.78 7.51 2.08
CA THR A 26 -12.60 7.36 2.94
C THR A 26 -11.91 6.02 2.80
N ASP A 27 -12.42 5.10 1.96
CA ASP A 27 -11.76 3.82 1.75
C ASP A 27 -10.34 4.07 1.16
N PRO A 28 -9.27 3.78 1.93
CA PRO A 28 -7.91 4.08 1.52
C PRO A 28 -7.50 3.32 0.26
N LYS A 29 -8.17 2.21 -0.06
CA LYS A 29 -7.96 1.49 -1.33
C LYS A 29 -8.32 2.35 -2.54
N ARG A 30 -9.35 3.19 -2.45
CA ARG A 30 -9.75 4.10 -3.53
C ARG A 30 -8.68 5.15 -3.82
N LYS A 31 -7.99 5.63 -2.78
CA LYS A 31 -6.88 6.59 -2.94
C LYS A 31 -5.70 5.96 -3.65
N LEU A 32 -5.43 4.68 -3.42
CA LEU A 32 -4.41 3.92 -4.13
C LEU A 32 -4.77 3.77 -5.61
N ASP A 33 -6.01 3.41 -5.92
CA ASP A 33 -6.48 3.28 -7.31
C ASP A 33 -6.36 4.63 -8.05
N GLU A 34 -6.79 5.73 -7.41
CA GLU A 34 -6.67 7.08 -7.97
C GLU A 34 -5.21 7.51 -8.20
N ALA A 35 -4.31 7.19 -7.26
CA ALA A 35 -2.89 7.47 -7.42
C ALA A 35 -2.27 6.64 -8.54
N TYR A 36 -2.67 5.37 -8.66
CA TYR A 36 -2.25 4.48 -9.75
C TYR A 36 -2.65 4.99 -11.12
N GLU A 37 -3.91 5.39 -11.30
CA GLU A 37 -4.38 5.99 -12.56
C GLU A 37 -3.65 7.29 -12.91
N LYS A 38 -3.28 8.10 -11.90
CA LYS A 38 -2.54 9.36 -12.08
C LYS A 38 -1.01 9.17 -12.13
N GLY A 39 -0.52 7.94 -11.96
CA GLY A 39 0.91 7.63 -11.86
C GLY A 39 1.63 8.26 -10.68
N GLN A 40 0.89 8.62 -9.63
CA GLN A 40 1.40 9.30 -8.44
C GLN A 40 1.90 8.32 -7.39
N TYR A 41 2.79 8.80 -6.53
CA TYR A 41 3.19 8.04 -5.35
C TYR A 41 2.03 7.93 -4.35
N TYR A 42 1.72 6.71 -3.92
CA TYR A 42 0.85 6.49 -2.76
C TYR A 42 1.20 5.17 -2.07
N PHE A 43 1.39 5.22 -0.75
CA PHE A 43 1.68 4.06 0.09
C PHE A 43 0.41 3.66 0.87
N TYR A 44 -0.12 2.49 0.56
CA TYR A 44 -1.29 1.93 1.22
C TYR A 44 -0.90 0.73 2.08
N ASP A 45 -1.06 0.86 3.39
CA ASP A 45 -0.72 -0.21 4.33
C ASP A 45 -1.66 -0.24 5.55
N ASP A 46 -1.86 -1.45 6.05
CA ASP A 46 -2.51 -1.74 7.32
C ASP A 46 -1.44 -2.14 8.34
N VAL A 47 -0.79 -1.14 8.95
CA VAL A 47 0.33 -1.34 9.89
C VAL A 47 -0.05 -2.23 11.07
N LYS A 48 -1.32 -2.21 11.48
CA LYS A 48 -1.84 -3.04 12.59
C LYS A 48 -1.96 -4.52 12.21
N ASN A 49 -1.96 -4.84 10.93
CA ASN A 49 -2.10 -6.19 10.43
C ASN A 49 -0.90 -6.59 9.57
N VAL A 50 0.10 -7.17 10.24
CA VAL A 50 1.33 -7.68 9.63
C VAL A 50 1.11 -8.81 8.62
N ARG A 51 -0.03 -9.50 8.64
CA ARG A 51 -0.35 -10.57 7.67
C ARG A 51 -0.89 -10.03 6.35
N LYS A 52 -1.29 -8.75 6.30
CA LYS A 52 -1.75 -8.12 5.07
C LYS A 52 -0.56 -7.50 4.35
N ASN A 53 -0.52 -7.66 3.04
CA ASN A 53 0.45 -6.99 2.20
C ASN A 53 0.16 -5.49 2.13
N PHE A 54 1.20 -4.69 1.98
CA PHE A 54 1.05 -3.27 1.60
C PHE A 54 1.12 -3.13 0.09
N PHE A 55 0.63 -2.01 -0.41
CA PHE A 55 0.66 -1.66 -1.82
C PHE A 55 1.23 -0.27 -2.02
N ILE A 56 2.03 -0.09 -3.07
CA ILE A 56 2.57 1.21 -3.44
C ILE A 56 2.21 1.47 -4.90
N SER A 57 1.59 2.61 -5.17
CA SER A 57 1.55 3.16 -6.52
C SER A 57 2.74 4.10 -6.72
N TYR A 58 3.40 4.02 -7.88
CA TYR A 58 4.41 4.99 -8.29
C TYR A 58 4.62 4.91 -9.80
N LYS A 59 4.66 6.06 -10.51
CA LYS A 59 4.88 6.15 -11.96
C LYS A 59 3.99 5.22 -12.80
N GLY A 60 2.76 4.98 -12.36
CA GLY A 60 1.80 4.13 -13.07
C GLY A 60 2.05 2.63 -12.93
N ALA A 61 2.97 2.22 -12.05
CA ALA A 61 3.14 0.84 -11.62
C ALA A 61 2.52 0.63 -10.24
N LEU A 62 2.07 -0.60 -9.99
CA LEU A 62 1.57 -1.03 -8.69
C LEU A 62 2.51 -2.09 -8.13
N PHE A 63 3.04 -1.83 -6.93
CA PHE A 63 3.92 -2.72 -6.19
C PHE A 63 3.18 -3.33 -5.01
N GLU A 64 3.54 -4.57 -4.68
CA GLU A 64 3.02 -5.30 -3.54
C GLU A 64 4.19 -5.71 -2.64
N GLY A 65 4.04 -5.44 -1.34
CA GLY A 65 5.01 -5.76 -0.30
C GLY A 65 4.48 -6.79 0.67
N GLU A 66 5.08 -7.97 0.67
CA GLU A 66 4.79 -9.06 1.60
C GLU A 66 5.65 -8.91 2.86
N LYS A 67 4.99 -8.82 4.03
CA LYS A 67 5.64 -8.57 5.32
C LYS A 67 5.83 -9.88 6.08
N TYR A 68 7.04 -10.08 6.60
CA TYR A 68 7.39 -11.23 7.44
C TYR A 68 7.87 -10.74 8.81
N LEU A 69 7.17 -11.21 9.84
CA LEU A 69 7.56 -11.01 11.22
C LEU A 69 8.81 -11.82 11.55
N GLY A 70 9.66 -11.24 12.38
CA GLY A 70 10.72 -11.93 13.07
C GLY A 70 10.91 -11.34 14.46
N THR A 71 12.00 -11.74 15.09
CA THR A 71 12.37 -11.29 16.42
C THR A 71 13.60 -10.39 16.30
N THR A 72 13.49 -9.14 16.74
CA THR A 72 14.63 -8.27 16.99
C THR A 72 15.11 -8.45 18.44
N GLU A 73 16.17 -7.78 18.85
CA GLU A 73 16.67 -7.87 20.23
C GLU A 73 15.63 -7.41 21.26
N ASP A 74 14.74 -6.48 20.87
CA ASP A 74 13.81 -5.82 21.77
C ASP A 74 12.32 -6.18 21.54
N ALA A 75 11.93 -6.67 20.35
CA ALA A 75 10.51 -6.90 20.02
C ALA A 75 10.26 -7.87 18.84
N PHE A 76 8.98 -8.26 18.66
CA PHE A 76 8.52 -8.88 17.41
C PHE A 76 8.15 -7.81 16.39
N GLU A 77 8.95 -7.70 15.33
CA GLU A 77 8.81 -6.65 14.31
C GLU A 77 8.84 -7.25 12.89
N VAL A 78 8.45 -6.45 11.90
CA VAL A 78 8.61 -6.83 10.49
C VAL A 78 10.09 -6.69 10.13
N VAL A 79 10.77 -7.82 9.99
CA VAL A 79 12.23 -7.86 9.73
C VAL A 79 12.57 -8.15 8.28
N THR A 80 11.62 -8.68 7.50
CA THR A 80 11.82 -8.99 6.08
C THR A 80 10.60 -8.57 5.28
N ILE A 81 10.84 -7.89 4.16
CA ILE A 81 9.80 -7.48 3.23
C ILE A 81 10.21 -7.92 1.82
N PHE A 82 9.32 -8.63 1.14
CA PHE A 82 9.49 -8.94 -0.28
C PHE A 82 8.63 -8.02 -1.13
N VAL A 83 9.24 -7.33 -2.09
CA VAL A 83 8.53 -6.34 -2.91
C VAL A 83 8.59 -6.74 -4.38
N GLY A 84 7.42 -6.82 -5.02
CA GLY A 84 7.30 -7.12 -6.45
C GLY A 84 6.36 -6.14 -7.16
N ALA A 85 6.56 -5.95 -8.46
CA ALA A 85 5.57 -5.29 -9.30
C ALA A 85 4.44 -6.28 -9.64
N ARG A 86 3.19 -5.80 -9.61
CA ARG A 86 2.03 -6.62 -9.99
C ARG A 86 2.03 -6.97 -11.47
N ASP A 87 2.56 -6.08 -12.31
CA ASP A 87 2.77 -6.29 -13.73
C ASP A 87 4.18 -5.81 -14.12
N ALA A 88 5.02 -6.72 -14.60
CA ALA A 88 6.39 -6.42 -15.00
C ALA A 88 6.46 -5.48 -16.23
N ALA A 89 5.43 -5.42 -17.07
CA ALA A 89 5.40 -4.51 -18.22
C ALA A 89 5.38 -3.04 -17.79
N THR A 90 4.77 -2.74 -16.63
CA THR A 90 4.71 -1.38 -16.06
C THR A 90 6.07 -0.87 -15.58
N LEU A 91 7.08 -1.74 -15.48
CA LEU A 91 8.44 -1.37 -15.09
C LEU A 91 9.24 -0.69 -16.22
N GLN A 92 8.69 -0.61 -17.43
CA GLN A 92 9.37 0.07 -18.53
C GLN A 92 9.65 1.54 -18.17
N GLY A 93 10.91 1.96 -18.30
CA GLY A 93 11.34 3.32 -17.97
C GLY A 93 11.69 3.54 -16.48
N PHE A 94 11.54 2.52 -15.63
CA PHE A 94 12.05 2.59 -14.25
C PHE A 94 13.57 2.48 -14.23
N THR A 95 14.17 3.26 -13.35
CA THR A 95 15.62 3.27 -13.11
C THR A 95 15.94 2.71 -11.74
N LYS A 96 17.22 2.37 -11.51
CA LYS A 96 17.69 1.99 -10.17
C LYS A 96 17.38 3.05 -9.11
N LYS A 97 17.46 4.34 -9.46
CA LYS A 97 17.17 5.45 -8.54
C LYS A 97 15.71 5.41 -8.06
N ASP A 98 14.78 5.01 -8.93
CA ASP A 98 13.38 4.85 -8.56
C ASP A 98 13.18 3.76 -7.50
N PHE A 99 13.86 2.62 -7.66
CA PHE A 99 13.78 1.55 -6.66
C PHE A 99 14.50 1.89 -5.36
N VAL A 100 15.60 2.66 -5.41
CA VAL A 100 16.24 3.20 -4.21
C VAL A 100 15.31 4.16 -3.46
N TYR A 101 14.61 5.04 -4.18
CA TYR A 101 13.59 5.92 -3.59
C TYR A 101 12.48 5.09 -2.92
N LEU A 102 11.89 4.12 -3.63
CA LEU A 102 10.88 3.23 -3.06
C LEU A 102 11.40 2.46 -1.85
N GLN A 103 12.65 2.00 -1.87
CA GLN A 103 13.27 1.33 -0.73
C GLN A 103 13.33 2.25 0.50
N GLN A 104 13.74 3.50 0.32
CA GLN A 104 13.80 4.48 1.40
C GLN A 104 12.42 4.74 1.98
N GLU A 105 11.42 4.94 1.13
CA GLU A 105 10.02 5.15 1.56
C GLU A 105 9.46 3.97 2.36
N ILE A 106 9.79 2.72 1.98
CA ILE A 106 9.40 1.54 2.75
C ILE A 106 10.09 1.52 4.12
N LEU A 107 11.39 1.82 4.15
CA LEU A 107 12.19 1.82 5.38
C LEU A 107 11.79 2.93 6.37
N LEU A 108 11.19 4.03 5.91
CA LEU A 108 10.58 5.03 6.79
C LEU A 108 9.45 4.43 7.65
N ASN A 109 8.71 3.48 7.11
CA ASN A 109 7.62 2.79 7.81
C ASN A 109 8.08 1.52 8.54
N TYR A 110 9.14 0.88 8.02
CA TYR A 110 9.69 -0.38 8.53
C TYR A 110 11.23 -0.30 8.69
N PRO A 111 11.74 0.42 9.70
CA PRO A 111 13.17 0.72 9.81
C PRO A 111 14.06 -0.51 9.99
N SER A 112 13.55 -1.53 10.69
CA SER A 112 14.27 -2.79 11.00
C SER A 112 14.22 -3.81 9.84
N ALA A 113 13.50 -3.51 8.75
CA ALA A 113 13.23 -4.49 7.70
C ALA A 113 14.34 -4.58 6.65
N LYS A 114 14.73 -5.79 6.29
CA LYS A 114 15.48 -6.05 5.06
C LYS A 114 14.53 -6.15 3.88
N ILE A 115 14.73 -5.29 2.87
CA ILE A 115 13.96 -5.30 1.63
C ILE A 115 14.60 -6.26 0.64
N ASN A 116 13.83 -7.24 0.15
CA ASN A 116 14.20 -8.13 -0.93
C ASN A 116 13.30 -7.86 -2.13
N TRP A 117 13.90 -7.42 -3.23
CA TRP A 117 13.18 -7.19 -4.47
C TRP A 117 12.90 -8.52 -5.17
N LYS A 118 11.69 -8.73 -5.67
CA LYS A 118 11.34 -9.88 -6.51
C LYS A 118 11.82 -9.64 -7.95
N GLN A 119 11.97 -10.71 -8.71
CA GLN A 119 12.24 -10.63 -10.15
C GLN A 119 11.11 -9.85 -10.88
N PRO A 120 11.42 -9.04 -11.91
CA PRO A 120 12.75 -8.79 -12.50
C PRO A 120 13.54 -7.65 -11.80
N ILE A 121 12.95 -6.96 -10.81
CA ILE A 121 13.55 -5.79 -10.14
C ILE A 121 14.88 -6.16 -9.47
N GLU A 122 14.92 -7.35 -8.84
CA GLU A 122 16.11 -7.92 -8.22
C GLU A 122 17.35 -7.82 -9.13
N LYS A 123 17.24 -8.24 -10.40
CA LYS A 123 18.38 -8.21 -11.35
C LYS A 123 18.93 -6.80 -11.55
N LEU A 124 18.05 -5.81 -11.62
CA LEU A 124 18.47 -4.41 -11.76
C LEU A 124 19.17 -3.90 -10.50
N MET A 125 18.77 -4.39 -9.32
CA MET A 125 19.32 -3.97 -8.03
C MET A 125 20.64 -4.67 -7.67
N HIS A 126 20.86 -5.91 -8.12
CA HIS A 126 22.07 -6.69 -7.82
C HIS A 126 23.28 -6.40 -8.72
N ASN A 127 23.10 -5.91 -9.95
CA ASN A 127 24.17 -5.68 -10.92
C ASN A 127 25.20 -4.59 -10.54
N THR A 128 25.24 -4.12 -9.29
CA THR A 128 26.18 -3.08 -8.82
C THR A 128 26.86 -3.44 -7.50
N SER A 129 26.62 -4.64 -6.94
CA SER A 129 27.37 -5.12 -5.78
C SER A 129 28.79 -5.60 -6.14
N SER A 130 29.18 -5.44 -7.41
CA SER A 130 30.42 -5.93 -8.01
C SER A 130 31.15 -4.86 -8.85
N GLU A 131 30.91 -3.57 -8.57
CA GLU A 131 31.71 -2.45 -9.07
C GLU A 131 32.31 -1.65 -7.92
#